data_AF-A0A4U8SA83-F1
#
_entry.id   AF-A0A4U8SA83-F1
#
_cell.length_a   1.000
_cell.length_b   1.000
_cell.length_c   1.000
_cell.angle_alpha   90.00
_cell.angle_beta   90.00
_cell.angle_gamma   90.00
#
_symmetry.space_group_name_H-M   'P 1'
#
loop_
_entity.id
_entity.type
_entity.pdbx_description
1 polymer ?
#
loop_
_entity_poly.entity_id
_entity_poly.type
_entity_poly.pdbx_seq_one_letter_code
_entity_poly.pdbx_strand_id
1 'polypeptide(L)'
;MTNMDNRLECLKSCKFNICFENGSSPGYLTEKLFNAFMGGCVPIYWGDTSLRCKVDNEFGNLIETQEIGYHLNLEQTKKEVDFVYNGEGYGVFDTRIPKTPAYLFDYKINPKAFINAHDFPTFKELIDEIKRIDNDEQAFKDMLNEPVFLNNFNPKEFYSQKTFHFLDYIVSQGPVCAKRIGRGLHLQRKENIMRLFSYDTDSVLTPHFMSYCVKHKKIIDRVRRVCEFPRNIMRTIRGK
;
A
#
# COMPACT_ATOMS: atom_id res chain seq x y z
N MET A 1 -8.19 12.75 25.42
CA MET A 1 -6.98 13.07 24.64
C MET A 1 -6.38 11.75 24.20
N THR A 2 -6.46 11.46 22.91
CA THR A 2 -6.46 10.11 22.34
C THR A 2 -5.09 9.73 21.79
N ASN A 3 -4.42 8.77 22.43
CA ASN A 3 -3.43 7.77 21.95
C ASN A 3 -2.23 8.17 21.03
N MET A 4 -2.34 9.24 20.26
CA MET A 4 -1.35 9.70 19.29
C MET A 4 -0.24 10.53 19.97
N ASP A 5 -0.60 11.33 20.97
CA ASP A 5 0.36 12.05 21.83
C ASP A 5 1.27 11.07 22.56
N ASN A 6 0.72 9.96 23.08
CA ASN A 6 1.49 8.90 23.72
C ASN A 6 2.46 8.23 22.75
N ARG A 7 2.05 8.02 21.49
CA ARG A 7 2.93 7.37 20.49
C ARG A 7 4.11 8.27 20.14
N LEU A 8 3.88 9.55 19.84
CA LEU A 8 4.96 10.49 19.53
C LEU A 8 5.90 10.66 20.73
N GLU A 9 5.36 10.69 21.95
CA GLU A 9 6.17 10.77 23.15
C GLU A 9 7.06 9.53 23.33
N CYS A 10 6.54 8.33 23.08
CA CYS A 10 7.35 7.11 23.09
C CYS A 10 8.51 7.19 22.07
N LEU A 11 8.24 7.70 20.87
CA LEU A 11 9.25 7.78 19.80
C LEU A 11 10.42 8.71 20.13
N LYS A 12 10.21 9.77 20.93
CA LYS A 12 11.28 10.69 21.34
C LYS A 12 12.41 10.03 22.12
N SER A 13 12.15 8.87 22.74
CA SER A 13 13.15 8.11 23.49
C SER A 13 13.90 7.08 22.64
N CYS A 14 13.53 6.89 21.37
CA CYS A 14 14.11 5.91 20.47
C CYS A 14 15.06 6.56 19.46
N LYS A 15 16.26 5.99 19.26
CA LYS A 15 17.16 6.41 18.17
C LYS A 15 16.59 6.07 16.79
N PHE A 16 16.01 4.88 16.66
CA PHE A 16 15.44 4.37 15.42
C PHE A 16 13.97 3.99 15.59
N ASN A 17 13.20 4.03 14.51
CA ASN A 17 11.83 3.53 14.47
C ASN A 17 11.57 2.66 13.24
N ILE A 18 11.01 1.47 13.44
CA ILE A 18 10.66 0.54 12.36
C ILE A 18 9.34 0.99 11.72
N CYS A 19 9.43 1.42 10.47
CA CYS A 19 8.35 2.04 9.70
C CYS A 19 7.88 1.15 8.55
N PHE A 20 7.76 -0.16 8.80
CA PHE A 20 7.34 -1.10 7.76
C PHE A 20 5.85 -0.97 7.47
N GLU A 21 5.50 -0.99 6.18
CA GLU A 21 4.14 -1.03 5.71
C GLU A 21 3.57 -2.45 5.75
N ASN A 22 2.24 -2.56 5.68
CA ASN A 22 1.54 -3.86 5.65
C ASN A 22 1.82 -4.65 4.36
N GLY A 23 2.42 -4.02 3.36
CA GLY A 23 2.74 -4.58 2.06
C GLY A 23 3.66 -3.62 1.32
N SER A 24 4.18 -4.07 0.18
CA SER A 24 5.12 -3.28 -0.62
C SER A 24 4.62 -3.10 -2.05
N SER A 25 4.60 -1.85 -2.50
CA SER A 25 4.26 -1.49 -3.88
C SER A 25 4.70 -0.04 -4.18
N PRO A 26 5.01 0.29 -5.44
CA PRO A 26 5.39 1.66 -5.81
C PRO A 26 4.29 2.68 -5.44
N GLY A 27 4.68 3.77 -4.79
CA GLY A 27 3.79 4.84 -4.31
C GLY A 27 3.06 4.54 -2.99
N TYR A 28 3.28 3.37 -2.36
CA TYR A 28 2.60 3.00 -1.12
C TYR A 28 3.36 3.47 0.12
N LEU A 29 3.26 4.78 0.36
CA LEU A 29 3.83 5.45 1.51
C LEU A 29 2.73 5.98 2.44
N THR A 30 2.79 5.65 3.73
CA THR A 30 1.80 6.08 4.72
C THR A 30 2.41 6.97 5.82
N GLU A 31 1.61 7.31 6.83
CA GLU A 31 2.02 8.14 7.96
C GLU A 31 3.15 7.54 8.81
N LYS A 32 3.43 6.24 8.69
CA LYS A 32 4.43 5.53 9.52
C LYS A 32 5.80 6.16 9.42
N LEU A 33 6.26 6.45 8.19
CA LEU A 33 7.54 7.12 7.95
C LEU A 33 7.57 8.52 8.58
N PHE A 34 6.50 9.31 8.39
CA PHE A 34 6.43 10.67 8.88
C PHE A 34 6.32 10.78 10.40
N ASN A 35 5.67 9.82 11.05
CA ASN A 35 5.62 9.74 12.52
C ASN A 35 7.03 9.57 13.12
N ALA A 36 7.92 8.84 12.44
CA ALA A 36 9.31 8.71 12.89
C ALA A 36 10.06 10.04 12.83
N PHE A 37 9.97 10.73 11.69
CA PHE A 37 10.55 12.07 11.54
C PHE A 37 10.03 13.05 12.60
N MET A 38 8.71 13.07 12.82
CA MET A 38 8.10 13.92 13.85
C MET A 38 8.51 13.54 15.28
N GLY A 39 8.82 12.27 15.52
CA GLY A 39 9.33 11.76 16.79
C GLY A 39 10.80 12.05 17.04
N GLY A 40 11.54 12.60 16.07
CA GLY A 40 12.98 12.84 16.20
C GLY A 40 13.82 11.56 16.18
N CYS A 41 13.35 10.53 15.49
CA CYS A 41 14.04 9.25 15.35
C CYS A 41 14.34 8.94 13.88
N VAL A 42 15.43 8.22 13.63
CA VAL A 42 15.82 7.78 12.28
C VAL A 42 14.88 6.66 11.82
N PRO A 43 14.14 6.82 10.72
CA PRO A 43 13.23 5.78 10.26
C PRO A 43 13.97 4.62 9.59
N ILE A 44 13.54 3.39 9.87
CA ILE A 44 13.90 2.18 9.13
C ILE A 44 12.66 1.74 8.35
N TYR A 45 12.64 1.99 7.05
CA TYR A 45 11.44 1.92 6.22
C TYR A 45 11.43 0.75 5.24
N TRP A 46 10.24 0.18 5.02
CA TRP A 46 9.97 -0.80 3.96
C TRP A 46 8.51 -0.65 3.49
N GLY A 47 8.26 -0.62 2.18
CA GLY A 47 6.91 -0.45 1.64
C GLY A 47 6.93 0.09 0.22
N ASP A 48 7.15 1.39 0.07
CA ASP A 48 7.23 2.04 -1.24
C ASP A 48 8.57 1.76 -1.94
N THR A 49 8.53 0.86 -2.92
CA THR A 49 9.70 0.52 -3.75
C THR A 49 10.19 1.67 -4.63
N SER A 50 9.36 2.69 -4.88
CA SER A 50 9.76 3.86 -5.66
C SER A 50 10.69 4.81 -4.91
N LEU A 51 10.77 4.68 -3.58
CA LEU A 51 11.74 5.40 -2.75
C LEU A 51 13.16 4.82 -2.88
N ARG A 52 13.32 3.66 -3.51
CA ARG A 52 14.64 3.16 -3.88
C ARG A 52 15.18 4.01 -5.03
N CYS A 53 15.99 5.01 -4.70
CA CYS A 53 16.68 5.82 -5.69
C CYS A 53 17.92 5.08 -6.21
N LYS A 54 18.22 5.20 -7.51
CA LYS A 54 19.61 5.04 -7.93
C LYS A 54 20.36 6.22 -7.32
N VAL A 55 21.57 5.98 -6.80
CA VAL A 55 22.53 7.07 -6.66
C VAL A 55 22.72 7.59 -8.08
N ASP A 56 22.15 8.76 -8.38
CA ASP A 56 22.34 9.43 -9.65
C ASP A 56 23.81 9.86 -9.72
N ASN A 57 24.70 8.93 -10.09
CA ASN A 57 25.98 9.32 -10.65
C ASN A 57 25.66 10.01 -11.98
N GLU A 58 26.24 11.20 -12.17
CA GLU A 58 26.16 12.14 -13.29
C GLU A 58 26.23 11.53 -14.72
N PHE A 59 25.26 10.72 -15.12
CA PHE A 59 25.06 10.27 -16.50
C PHE A 59 23.58 10.35 -16.87
N GLY A 60 23.04 11.56 -16.71
CA GLY A 60 21.96 11.99 -17.59
C GLY A 60 22.53 12.06 -19.00
N ASN A 61 22.01 11.22 -19.89
CA ASN A 61 22.38 10.99 -21.29
C ASN A 61 23.27 9.76 -21.51
N LEU A 62 22.79 8.87 -22.38
CA LEU A 62 23.35 7.57 -22.78
C LEU A 62 22.98 6.41 -21.85
N ILE A 63 21.81 5.82 -22.08
CA ILE A 63 21.62 4.40 -22.44
C ILE A 63 20.12 4.26 -22.79
N GLU A 64 19.78 4.70 -24.01
CA GLU A 64 18.96 3.84 -24.85
C GLU A 64 19.88 2.66 -25.24
N THR A 65 19.33 1.44 -25.22
CA THR A 65 20.00 0.17 -25.57
C THR A 65 21.07 -0.33 -24.59
N GLN A 66 20.66 -1.18 -23.65
CA GLN A 66 21.03 -2.59 -23.66
C GLN A 66 20.35 -3.32 -22.50
N GLU A 67 19.63 -4.37 -22.87
CA GLU A 67 19.13 -5.40 -21.98
C GLU A 67 20.28 -6.00 -21.19
N ILE A 68 20.45 -5.59 -19.93
CA ILE A 68 21.03 -6.50 -18.94
C ILE A 68 19.84 -7.18 -18.29
N GLY A 69 19.37 -8.21 -18.99
CA GLY A 69 18.38 -9.14 -18.50
C GLY A 69 18.92 -9.84 -17.27
N TYR A 70 18.58 -9.33 -16.08
CA TYR A 70 18.29 -10.22 -14.98
C TYR A 70 16.96 -10.91 -15.31
N HIS A 71 17.03 -11.93 -16.15
CA HIS A 71 16.06 -13.02 -16.09
C HIS A 71 16.23 -13.68 -14.73
N LEU A 72 15.59 -13.10 -13.70
CA LEU A 72 15.35 -13.80 -12.46
C LEU A 72 14.42 -14.96 -12.80
N ASN A 73 15.02 -16.14 -12.89
CA ASN A 73 14.32 -17.40 -13.01
C ASN A 73 13.41 -17.53 -11.79
N LEU A 74 12.09 -17.40 -12.00
CA LEU A 74 11.07 -17.56 -10.95
C LEU A 74 11.23 -18.90 -10.18
N GLU A 75 11.84 -19.90 -10.80
CA GLU A 75 12.20 -21.21 -10.25
C GLU A 75 13.39 -21.17 -9.27
N GLN A 76 14.39 -20.31 -9.51
CA GLN A 76 15.55 -20.13 -8.62
C GLN A 76 15.17 -19.35 -7.35
N THR A 77 14.35 -18.31 -7.49
CA THR A 77 13.79 -17.59 -6.34
C THR A 77 12.88 -18.47 -5.49
N LYS A 78 12.15 -19.43 -6.07
CA LYS A 78 11.39 -20.42 -5.28
C LYS A 78 12.32 -21.33 -4.46
N LYS A 79 13.44 -21.79 -5.02
CA LYS A 79 14.43 -22.59 -4.28
C LYS A 79 15.13 -21.83 -3.16
N GLU A 80 15.42 -20.54 -3.34
CA GLU A 80 16.00 -19.70 -2.27
C GLU A 80 14.97 -19.37 -1.19
N VAL A 81 13.72 -19.08 -1.57
CA VAL A 81 12.62 -18.86 -0.62
C VAL A 81 12.30 -20.13 0.19
N ASP A 82 12.42 -21.33 -0.41
CA ASP A 82 12.26 -22.60 0.29
C ASP A 82 13.44 -22.92 1.24
N PHE A 83 14.66 -22.41 0.97
CA PHE A 83 15.83 -22.59 1.84
C PHE A 83 15.71 -21.75 3.14
N VAL A 84 15.07 -20.57 3.06
CA VAL A 84 14.86 -19.66 4.19
C VAL A 84 13.95 -20.25 5.28
N TYR A 85 13.07 -21.21 4.94
CA TYR A 85 12.21 -21.87 5.91
C TYR A 85 12.93 -22.90 6.81
N ASN A 86 14.20 -23.24 6.50
CA ASN A 86 14.97 -24.27 7.21
C ASN A 86 16.11 -23.70 8.08
N GLY A 87 15.81 -22.70 8.91
CA GLY A 87 16.44 -22.61 10.23
C GLY A 87 17.43 -21.47 10.51
N GLU A 88 18.10 -20.86 9.53
CA GLU A 88 19.05 -19.75 9.79
C GLU A 88 19.12 -18.71 8.63
N GLY A 89 18.04 -18.56 7.86
CA GLY A 89 17.97 -17.60 6.75
C GLY A 89 17.40 -16.25 7.17
N TYR A 90 18.19 -15.19 7.10
CA TYR A 90 17.65 -13.82 7.09
C TYR A 90 16.71 -13.67 5.87
N GLY A 91 15.54 -13.06 6.05
CA GLY A 91 14.60 -12.84 4.95
C GLY A 91 15.21 -12.02 3.80
N VAL A 92 14.64 -12.13 2.60
CA VAL A 92 15.08 -11.40 1.40
C VAL A 92 14.12 -10.25 1.12
N PHE A 93 14.65 -9.08 0.75
CA PHE A 93 13.85 -7.94 0.33
C PHE A 93 13.72 -7.86 -1.19
N ASP A 94 12.61 -7.29 -1.66
CA ASP A 94 12.48 -6.88 -3.06
C ASP A 94 13.36 -5.66 -3.32
N THR A 95 14.45 -5.86 -4.06
CA THR A 95 15.42 -4.83 -4.42
C THR A 95 15.18 -4.24 -5.81
N ARG A 96 14.09 -4.62 -6.49
CA ARG A 96 13.79 -4.15 -7.85
C ARG A 96 13.40 -2.68 -7.83
N ILE A 97 13.94 -1.93 -8.77
CA ILE A 97 13.57 -0.52 -8.98
C ILE A 97 12.35 -0.49 -9.93
N PRO A 98 11.19 0.03 -9.49
CA PRO A 98 10.02 0.10 -10.34
C PRO A 98 10.22 1.13 -11.47
N LYS A 99 9.74 0.79 -12.67
CA LYS A 99 9.70 1.73 -13.81
C LYS A 99 8.48 2.63 -13.70
N THR A 100 8.52 3.59 -12.77
CA THR A 100 7.43 4.56 -12.58
C THR A 100 7.83 5.91 -13.20
N PRO A 101 7.02 6.50 -14.09
CA PRO A 101 7.31 7.81 -14.65
C PRO A 101 7.45 8.90 -13.57
N ALA A 102 8.48 9.73 -13.68
CA ALA A 102 8.82 10.74 -12.67
C ALA A 102 7.69 11.75 -12.39
N TYR A 103 6.86 12.07 -13.39
CA TYR A 103 5.76 13.03 -13.26
C TYR A 103 4.61 12.52 -12.37
N LEU A 104 4.59 11.23 -12.00
CA LEU A 104 3.58 10.69 -11.09
C LEU A 104 3.88 11.00 -9.62
N PHE A 105 5.08 11.46 -9.32
CA PHE A 105 5.48 11.82 -7.96
C PHE A 105 5.38 13.32 -7.75
N ASP A 106 4.61 13.71 -6.73
CA ASP A 106 4.45 15.11 -6.33
C ASP A 106 5.68 15.67 -5.61
N TYR A 107 6.47 14.79 -4.98
CA TYR A 107 7.63 15.13 -4.15
C TYR A 107 8.68 14.02 -4.20
N LYS A 108 9.88 14.34 -3.72
CA LYS A 108 10.97 13.39 -3.52
C LYS A 108 11.37 13.37 -2.05
N ILE A 109 11.32 12.20 -1.42
CA ILE A 109 11.88 12.00 -0.08
C ILE A 109 13.40 11.89 -0.21
N ASN A 110 14.12 12.52 0.72
CA ASN A 110 15.57 12.47 0.76
C ASN A 110 16.03 11.08 1.23
N PRO A 111 16.72 10.28 0.39
CA PRO A 111 17.20 8.96 0.79
C PRO A 111 18.26 9.02 1.91
N LYS A 112 18.84 10.19 2.19
CA LYS A 112 19.78 10.36 3.30
C LYS A 112 19.13 10.56 4.66
N ALA A 113 17.81 10.82 4.70
CA ALA A 113 17.09 11.06 5.94
C ALA A 113 16.60 9.79 6.64
N PHE A 114 16.67 8.63 5.98
CA PHE A 114 16.14 7.37 6.52
C PHE A 114 16.88 6.15 5.95
N ILE A 115 16.74 5.01 6.62
CA ILE A 115 17.29 3.73 6.17
C ILE A 115 16.20 3.01 5.37
N ASN A 116 16.39 2.86 4.06
CA ASN A 116 15.45 2.14 3.20
C ASN A 116 15.83 0.66 3.12
N ALA A 117 15.00 -0.22 3.69
CA ALA A 117 15.21 -1.67 3.64
C ALA A 117 15.28 -2.21 2.21
N HIS A 118 14.61 -1.56 1.25
CA HIS A 118 14.70 -1.95 -0.15
C HIS A 118 16.11 -1.85 -0.70
N ASP A 119 17.04 -1.08 -0.12
CA ASP A 119 18.41 -0.94 -0.58
C ASP A 119 19.28 -2.18 -0.32
N PHE A 120 18.85 -3.05 0.61
CA PHE A 120 19.60 -4.20 1.10
C PHE A 120 19.01 -5.51 0.56
N PRO A 121 19.84 -6.46 0.06
CA PRO A 121 19.33 -7.75 -0.42
C PRO A 121 18.68 -8.60 0.67
N THR A 122 19.25 -8.63 1.88
CA THR A 122 18.75 -9.44 2.99
C THR A 122 18.60 -8.62 4.28
N PHE A 123 17.85 -9.16 5.24
CA PHE A 123 17.79 -8.61 6.59
C PHE A 123 19.15 -8.52 7.27
N LYS A 124 20.11 -9.39 6.91
CA LYS A 124 21.46 -9.34 7.51
C LYS A 124 22.16 -8.03 7.14
N GLU A 125 22.20 -7.66 5.86
CA GLU A 125 22.86 -6.41 5.45
C GLU A 125 22.14 -5.18 6.00
N LEU A 126 20.79 -5.22 6.09
CA LEU A 126 20.03 -4.16 6.74
C LEU A 126 20.42 -4.00 8.23
N ILE A 127 20.50 -5.11 8.96
CA ILE A 127 20.89 -5.11 10.38
C ILE A 127 22.34 -4.62 10.54
N ASP A 128 23.23 -5.05 9.65
CA ASP A 128 24.64 -4.63 9.67
C ASP A 128 24.75 -3.10 9.44
N GLU A 129 23.92 -2.51 8.56
CA GLU A 129 23.88 -1.06 8.36
C GLU A 129 23.29 -0.31 9.57
N ILE A 130 22.22 -0.82 10.17
CA ILE A 130 21.65 -0.23 11.40
C ILE A 130 22.71 -0.22 12.50
N LYS A 131 23.46 -1.33 12.68
CA LYS A 131 24.56 -1.40 13.65
C LYS A 131 25.67 -0.41 13.31
N ARG A 132 26.02 -0.24 12.04
CA ARG A 132 27.03 0.73 11.61
C ARG A 132 26.65 2.15 12.03
N ILE A 133 25.40 2.57 11.76
CA ILE A 133 24.89 3.89 12.12
C ILE A 133 24.73 4.02 13.64
N ASP A 134 24.30 2.99 14.35
CA ASP A 134 24.14 3.05 15.80
C ASP A 134 25.48 3.26 16.54
N ASN A 135 26.56 2.69 16.01
CA ASN A 135 27.92 2.82 16.54
C ASN A 135 28.67 4.08 16.07
N ASP A 136 28.10 4.84 15.12
CA ASP A 136 28.69 6.07 14.59
C ASP A 136 27.78 7.27 14.89
N GLU A 137 28.10 8.00 15.96
CA GLU A 137 27.30 9.14 16.42
C GLU A 137 27.20 10.25 15.37
N GLN A 138 28.24 10.46 14.56
CA GLN A 138 28.22 11.49 13.52
C GLN A 138 27.31 11.07 12.38
N ALA A 139 27.43 9.83 11.88
CA ALA A 139 26.55 9.32 10.83
C ALA A 139 25.08 9.35 11.25
N PHE A 140 24.79 9.01 12.52
CA PHE A 140 23.43 9.11 13.07
C PHE A 140 22.92 10.56 13.08
N LYS A 141 23.73 11.51 13.57
CA LYS A 141 23.36 12.94 13.61
C LYS A 141 23.19 13.52 12.22
N ASP A 142 24.04 13.15 11.27
CA ASP A 142 23.93 13.61 9.88
C ASP A 142 22.60 13.17 9.29
N MET A 143 22.28 11.87 9.38
CA MET A 143 21.01 11.32 8.90
C MET A 143 19.79 11.95 9.58
N LEU A 144 19.85 12.20 10.90
CA LEU A 144 18.76 12.81 11.65
C LEU A 144 18.48 14.26 11.24
N ASN A 145 19.52 15.00 10.82
CA ASN A 145 19.42 16.42 10.45
C ASN A 145 19.16 16.65 8.96
N GLU A 146 19.20 15.61 8.14
CA GLU A 146 18.87 15.71 6.71
C GLU A 146 17.39 16.12 6.52
N PRO A 147 17.08 17.02 5.57
CA PRO A 147 15.71 17.42 5.30
C PRO A 147 14.91 16.23 4.76
N VAL A 148 13.66 16.07 5.21
CA VAL A 148 12.77 14.97 4.78
C VAL A 148 12.49 15.02 3.28
N PHE A 149 12.25 16.22 2.74
CA PHE A 149 11.94 16.43 1.33
C PHE A 149 13.10 17.12 0.62
N LEU A 150 13.36 16.71 -0.62
CA LEU A 150 14.29 17.40 -1.51
C LEU A 150 13.63 18.63 -2.17
N ASN A 151 14.44 19.45 -2.84
CA ASN A 151 14.02 20.60 -3.66
C ASN A 151 13.21 21.67 -2.90
N ASN A 152 13.42 21.81 -1.59
CA ASN A 152 12.68 22.74 -0.73
C ASN A 152 11.15 22.58 -0.85
N PHE A 153 10.68 21.34 -1.06
CA PHE A 153 9.26 21.06 -1.19
C PHE A 153 8.50 21.39 0.10
N ASN A 154 7.49 22.26 -0.01
CA ASN A 154 6.59 22.61 1.07
C ASN A 154 5.28 21.81 0.93
N PRO A 155 5.09 20.70 1.67
CA PRO A 155 3.91 19.85 1.53
C PRO A 155 2.62 20.58 1.87
N LYS A 156 2.65 21.46 2.89
CA LYS A 156 1.47 22.18 3.35
C LYS A 156 0.95 23.11 2.26
N GLU A 157 1.82 23.92 1.68
CA GLU A 157 1.45 24.86 0.63
C GLU A 157 1.02 24.14 -0.65
N PHE A 158 1.84 23.18 -1.12
CA PHE A 158 1.56 22.44 -2.36
C PHE A 158 0.22 21.71 -2.29
N TYR A 159 -0.03 20.93 -1.24
CA TYR A 159 -1.29 20.18 -1.13
C TYR A 159 -2.48 21.06 -0.81
N SER A 160 -2.31 22.20 -0.14
CA SER A 160 -3.42 23.17 0.05
C SER A 160 -3.89 23.70 -1.30
N GLN A 161 -2.97 24.14 -2.16
CA GLN A 161 -3.30 24.64 -3.50
C GLN A 161 -3.85 23.53 -4.40
N LYS A 162 -3.18 22.37 -4.45
CA LYS A 162 -3.61 21.22 -5.27
C LYS A 162 -5.01 20.73 -4.88
N THR A 163 -5.28 20.63 -3.58
CA THR A 163 -6.60 20.22 -3.07
C THR A 163 -7.66 21.26 -3.40
N PHE A 164 -7.35 22.56 -3.22
CA PHE A 164 -8.27 23.64 -3.58
C PHE A 164 -8.63 23.58 -5.06
N HIS A 165 -7.65 23.52 -5.96
CA HIS A 165 -7.91 23.44 -7.41
C HIS A 165 -8.65 22.18 -7.82
N PHE A 166 -8.35 21.04 -7.18
CA PHE A 166 -9.08 19.80 -7.42
C PHE A 166 -10.56 19.92 -7.04
N LEU A 167 -10.86 20.48 -5.87
CA LEU A 167 -12.22 20.67 -5.41
C LEU A 167 -12.97 21.75 -6.20
N ASP A 168 -12.31 22.87 -6.50
CA ASP A 168 -12.87 23.93 -7.33
C ASP A 168 -13.21 23.40 -8.73
N TYR A 169 -12.30 22.65 -9.36
CA TYR A 169 -12.59 21.98 -10.63
C TYR A 169 -13.82 21.07 -10.54
N ILE A 170 -13.94 20.28 -9.47
CA ILE A 170 -15.09 19.38 -9.26
C ILE A 170 -16.40 20.16 -9.20
N VAL A 171 -16.42 21.27 -8.47
CA VAL A 171 -17.63 22.08 -8.22
C VAL A 171 -17.97 22.92 -9.44
N SER A 172 -16.97 23.56 -10.05
CA SER A 172 -17.14 24.56 -11.11
C SER A 172 -17.40 23.96 -12.49
N GLN A 173 -17.00 22.70 -12.77
CA GLN A 173 -17.25 22.05 -14.07
C GLN A 173 -18.73 21.80 -14.40
N GLY A 174 -19.63 21.89 -13.41
CA GLY A 174 -21.06 21.62 -13.58
C GLY A 174 -21.41 20.13 -13.82
N PRO A 175 -22.71 19.78 -13.80
CA PRO A 175 -23.16 18.39 -13.76
C PRO A 175 -22.95 17.61 -15.08
N VAL A 176 -22.78 18.31 -16.21
CA VAL A 176 -22.59 17.70 -17.54
C VAL A 176 -21.17 17.16 -17.69
N CYS A 177 -20.18 17.92 -17.24
CA CYS A 177 -18.77 17.52 -17.31
C CYS A 177 -18.34 16.62 -16.14
N ALA A 178 -19.12 16.59 -15.06
CA ALA A 178 -18.86 15.73 -13.91
C ALA A 178 -18.84 14.24 -14.29
N LYS A 179 -17.66 13.62 -14.22
CA LYS A 179 -17.49 12.18 -14.43
C LYS A 179 -18.27 11.41 -13.37
N ARG A 180 -19.40 10.80 -13.77
CA ARG A 180 -20.13 9.85 -12.93
C ARG A 180 -19.59 8.46 -13.21
N ILE A 181 -18.95 7.87 -12.20
CA ILE A 181 -18.63 6.44 -12.26
C ILE A 181 -19.98 5.72 -12.32
N GLY A 182 -20.21 4.96 -13.40
CA GLY A 182 -21.49 4.28 -13.67
C GLY A 182 -21.92 3.34 -12.54
N ARG A 183 -23.10 2.71 -12.68
CA ARG A 183 -23.74 1.87 -11.63
C ARG A 183 -22.71 1.00 -10.91
N GLY A 184 -22.39 1.38 -9.67
CA GLY A 184 -21.42 0.65 -8.86
C GLY A 184 -21.84 -0.80 -8.68
N LEU A 185 -20.87 -1.67 -8.39
CA LEU A 185 -21.10 -3.12 -8.22
C LEU A 185 -22.26 -3.42 -7.26
N HIS A 186 -22.46 -2.58 -6.25
CA HIS A 186 -23.56 -2.70 -5.29
C HIS A 186 -24.94 -2.47 -5.94
N LEU A 187 -25.08 -1.43 -6.78
CA LEU A 187 -26.33 -1.18 -7.52
C LEU A 187 -26.59 -2.28 -8.54
N GLN A 188 -25.57 -2.70 -9.31
CA GLN A 188 -25.71 -3.82 -10.24
C GLN A 188 -26.14 -5.10 -9.53
N ARG A 189 -25.56 -5.42 -8.37
CA ARG A 189 -25.98 -6.58 -7.55
C ARG A 189 -27.43 -6.46 -7.09
N LYS A 190 -27.85 -5.30 -6.61
CA LYS A 190 -29.23 -5.05 -6.16
C LYS A 190 -30.23 -5.24 -7.31
N GLU A 191 -29.93 -4.68 -8.47
CA GLU A 191 -30.79 -4.81 -9.66
C GLU A 191 -30.84 -6.23 -10.21
N ASN A 192 -29.72 -6.94 -10.22
CA ASN A 192 -29.68 -8.35 -10.62
C ASN A 192 -30.53 -9.19 -9.68
N ILE A 193 -30.47 -8.95 -8.36
CA ILE A 193 -31.35 -9.58 -7.38
C ILE A 193 -32.82 -9.25 -7.71
N MET A 194 -33.16 -7.96 -7.90
CA MET A 194 -34.53 -7.54 -8.22
C MET A 194 -35.07 -8.13 -9.53
N ARG A 195 -34.24 -8.32 -10.56
CA ARG A 195 -34.65 -8.96 -11.83
C ARG A 195 -34.84 -10.47 -11.73
N LEU A 196 -34.05 -11.14 -10.88
CA LEU A 196 -34.14 -12.60 -10.69
C LEU A 196 -35.36 -13.02 -9.87
N PHE A 197 -35.91 -12.11 -9.07
CA PHE A 197 -37.08 -12.33 -8.25
C PHE A 197 -38.22 -11.43 -8.73
N SER A 198 -38.96 -11.88 -9.74
CA SER A 198 -40.19 -11.24 -10.24
C SER A 198 -41.36 -11.32 -9.25
N TYR A 199 -41.11 -11.20 -7.94
CA TYR A 199 -42.14 -11.28 -6.91
C TYR A 199 -42.39 -9.92 -6.27
N ASP A 200 -43.67 -9.69 -6.03
CA ASP A 200 -44.27 -8.50 -5.44
C ASP A 200 -43.51 -8.05 -4.18
N THR A 201 -42.88 -6.89 -4.26
CA THR A 201 -42.01 -6.33 -3.21
C THR A 201 -42.77 -5.87 -1.97
N ASP A 202 -44.10 -5.93 -1.99
CA ASP A 202 -44.96 -5.45 -0.89
C ASP A 202 -45.16 -6.48 0.23
N SER A 203 -44.66 -7.71 0.09
CA SER A 203 -44.69 -8.68 1.19
C SER A 203 -43.46 -8.53 2.10
N VAL A 204 -43.69 -8.15 3.37
CA VAL A 204 -42.66 -7.98 4.43
C VAL A 204 -41.78 -9.22 4.65
N LEU A 205 -42.23 -10.40 4.18
CA LEU A 205 -41.51 -11.66 4.28
C LEU A 205 -40.24 -11.74 3.42
N THR A 206 -40.21 -11.12 2.23
CA THR A 206 -39.15 -11.35 1.24
C THR A 206 -37.78 -10.79 1.69
N PRO A 207 -37.68 -9.57 2.26
CA PRO A 207 -36.39 -9.02 2.71
C PRO A 207 -35.81 -9.76 3.92
N HIS A 208 -36.64 -10.16 4.89
CA HIS A 208 -36.19 -10.89 6.09
C HIS A 208 -35.75 -12.32 5.75
N PHE A 209 -36.51 -13.02 4.91
CA PHE A 209 -36.13 -14.34 4.43
C PHE A 209 -34.81 -14.31 3.65
N MET A 210 -34.60 -13.31 2.78
CA MET A 210 -33.36 -13.18 2.03
C MET A 210 -32.16 -12.83 2.91
N SER A 211 -32.34 -11.94 3.90
CA SER A 211 -31.31 -11.65 4.91
C SER A 211 -30.93 -12.91 5.70
N TYR A 212 -31.92 -13.70 6.12
CA TYR A 212 -31.72 -15.00 6.76
C TYR A 212 -30.96 -15.96 5.85
N CYS A 213 -31.31 -16.06 4.56
CA CYS A 213 -30.64 -16.94 3.61
C CYS A 213 -29.17 -16.57 3.39
N VAL A 214 -28.85 -15.28 3.34
CA VAL A 214 -27.46 -14.79 3.23
C VAL A 214 -26.68 -15.09 4.51
N LYS A 215 -27.27 -14.79 5.68
CA LYS A 215 -26.65 -15.02 6.99
C LYS A 215 -26.35 -16.50 7.24
N HIS A 216 -27.24 -17.39 6.79
CA HIS A 216 -27.15 -18.84 7.00
C HIS A 216 -26.73 -19.62 5.74
N LYS A 217 -26.09 -18.96 4.77
CA LYS A 217 -25.70 -19.51 3.45
C LYS A 217 -25.02 -20.88 3.52
N LYS A 218 -24.11 -21.11 4.48
CA LYS A 218 -23.38 -22.38 4.64
C LYS A 218 -24.29 -23.55 5.04
N ILE A 219 -25.33 -23.29 5.84
CA ILE A 219 -26.31 -24.30 6.29
C ILE A 219 -27.25 -24.63 5.13
N ILE A 220 -27.73 -23.60 4.43
CA ILE A 220 -28.61 -23.76 3.26
C ILE A 220 -27.90 -24.49 2.13
N ASP A 221 -26.62 -24.18 1.87
CA ASP A 221 -25.79 -24.92 0.90
C ASP A 221 -25.59 -26.41 1.28
N ARG A 222 -25.66 -26.72 2.58
CA ARG A 222 -25.56 -28.09 3.10
C ARG A 222 -26.88 -28.84 2.90
N VAL A 223 -28.02 -28.23 3.22
CA VAL A 223 -29.37 -28.77 2.98
C VAL A 223 -29.63 -28.96 1.47
N ARG A 224 -29.15 -28.05 0.62
CA ARG A 224 -29.20 -28.14 -0.85
C ARG A 224 -28.55 -29.39 -1.44
N ARG A 225 -27.56 -29.98 -0.75
CA ARG A 225 -26.91 -31.22 -1.21
C ARG A 225 -27.77 -32.47 -0.96
N VAL A 226 -28.82 -32.36 -0.16
CA VAL A 226 -29.63 -33.48 0.32
C VAL A 226 -31.10 -33.35 -0.10
N CYS A 227 -31.54 -32.19 -0.61
CA CYS A 227 -32.93 -31.95 -1.03
C CYS A 227 -32.97 -31.20 -2.38
N GLU A 228 -34.08 -31.35 -3.13
CA GLU A 228 -34.37 -30.66 -4.40
C GLU A 228 -34.68 -29.16 -4.24
N PHE A 229 -33.88 -28.45 -3.46
CA PHE A 229 -34.10 -27.03 -3.22
C PHE A 229 -33.88 -26.21 -4.51
N PRO A 230 -34.70 -25.19 -4.81
CA PRO A 230 -34.64 -24.45 -6.08
C PRO A 230 -33.25 -23.89 -6.39
N ARG A 231 -32.66 -24.35 -7.50
CA ARG A 231 -31.24 -24.08 -7.86
C ARG A 231 -30.95 -22.60 -8.14
N ASN A 232 -31.98 -21.81 -8.46
CA ASN A 232 -31.85 -20.42 -8.93
C ASN A 232 -31.49 -19.43 -7.81
N ILE A 233 -31.93 -19.68 -6.57
CA ILE A 233 -31.76 -18.74 -5.44
C ILE A 233 -30.28 -18.65 -5.00
N MET A 234 -29.58 -19.79 -4.95
CA MET A 234 -28.21 -19.86 -4.43
C MET A 234 -27.14 -19.42 -5.45
N ARG A 235 -27.45 -19.41 -6.76
CA ARG A 235 -26.58 -18.82 -7.79
C ARG A 235 -26.41 -17.31 -7.56
N THR A 236 -27.52 -16.62 -7.33
CA THR A 236 -27.55 -15.17 -7.03
C THR A 236 -26.76 -14.80 -5.78
N ILE A 237 -26.88 -15.58 -4.69
CA ILE A 237 -26.12 -15.33 -3.43
C ILE A 237 -24.61 -15.59 -3.60
N ARG A 238 -24.19 -16.35 -4.61
CA ARG A 238 -22.77 -16.59 -4.93
C ARG A 238 -22.15 -15.52 -5.84
N GLY A 239 -22.94 -14.58 -6.35
CA GLY A 239 -22.43 -13.51 -7.21
C GLY A 239 -21.83 -14.01 -8.53
N LYS A 240 -22.31 -15.16 -9.03
CA LYS A 240 -22.00 -15.71 -10.36
C LYS A 240 -23.26 -15.74 -11.21
#